data_AF-A0A1Q9PFX7-F1
#
_entry.id   AF-A0A1Q9PFX7-F1
#
_cell.length_a   1.000
_cell.length_b   1.000
_cell.length_c   1.000
_cell.angle_alpha   90.00
_cell.angle_beta   90.00
_cell.angle_gamma   90.00
#
_symmetry.space_group_name_H-M   'P 1'
#
loop_
_entity.id
_entity.type
_entity.pdbx_description
1 polymer ?
#
loop_
_entity_poly.entity_id
_entity_poly.type
_entity_poly.pdbx_seq_one_letter_code
_entity_poly.pdbx_strand_id
1 'polypeptide(L)'
;MSDAESSKESKKYVHNCTKCGTCCEKWSEVPIYIEDFQKWIADGTIHHVLPYLQLHETPPAYVRIILKKPETTDDPNPSGCPLYDYSNKICNVYSSMPIHCASYPLAYNGDKFYLVDNDSPGLGNGTMTAETLERAREKAREHFTAVSNTSAILPLLYTMIIAEIMKKSQEAMASLSEEDQKQLDELLSKSKDDEETEGDEEIKEETPPEETEGDEEIKEETPPEETEEDEWEDIEEDKDEEKEE
;
A
#
# COMPACT_ATOMS: atom_id res chain seq x y z
N MET A 1 47.24 -10.32 28.92
CA MET A 1 46.09 -9.71 29.62
C MET A 1 45.02 -9.60 28.58
N SER A 2 43.87 -10.19 28.88
CA SER A 2 42.81 -10.63 27.99
C SER A 2 42.02 -9.47 27.37
N ASP A 3 42.06 -9.40 26.04
CA ASP A 3 41.06 -8.71 25.24
C ASP A 3 39.73 -9.46 25.36
N ALA A 4 38.73 -8.79 25.91
CA ALA A 4 37.36 -9.28 25.97
C ALA A 4 36.60 -8.68 24.78
N GLU A 5 36.56 -9.42 23.67
CA GLU A 5 35.60 -9.16 22.60
C GLU A 5 34.19 -9.41 23.14
N SER A 6 33.43 -8.32 23.28
CA SER A 6 32.01 -8.37 23.58
C SER A 6 31.25 -8.72 22.30
N SER A 7 31.07 -10.01 22.02
CA SER A 7 30.12 -10.48 21.01
C SER A 7 28.69 -10.07 21.42
N LYS A 8 28.11 -9.06 20.75
CA LYS A 8 26.68 -8.78 20.85
C LYS A 8 25.95 -9.96 20.19
N GLU A 9 25.33 -10.82 21.00
CA GLU A 9 24.45 -11.89 20.50
C GLU A 9 23.38 -11.30 19.58
N SER A 10 23.38 -11.69 18.31
CA SER A 10 22.31 -11.38 17.37
C SER A 10 21.02 -11.96 17.91
N LYS A 11 20.04 -11.11 18.23
CA LYS A 11 18.75 -11.56 18.79
C LYS A 11 18.06 -12.45 17.76
N LYS A 12 17.83 -13.71 18.12
CA LYS A 12 17.09 -14.68 17.30
C LYS A 12 15.71 -14.12 16.94
N TYR A 13 15.37 -14.10 15.65
CA TYR A 13 14.03 -13.71 15.19
C TYR A 13 12.98 -14.67 15.76
N VAL A 14 12.01 -14.11 16.47
CA VAL A 14 10.83 -14.80 16.98
C VAL A 14 9.63 -13.93 16.71
N HIS A 15 8.67 -14.44 15.94
CA HIS A 15 7.41 -13.76 15.67
C HIS A 15 6.25 -14.72 15.73
N ASN A 16 5.21 -14.35 16.47
CA ASN A 16 3.93 -15.03 16.44
C ASN A 16 2.82 -14.00 16.26
N CYS A 17 2.13 -14.01 15.11
CA CYS A 17 1.02 -13.10 14.85
C CYS A 17 -0.08 -13.26 15.91
N THR A 18 -0.32 -12.22 16.70
CA THR A 18 -1.33 -12.20 17.78
C THR A 18 -2.74 -11.91 17.29
N LYS A 19 -2.94 -11.71 15.97
CA LYS A 19 -4.20 -11.27 15.37
C LYS A 19 -4.75 -9.99 16.01
N CYS A 20 -3.85 -9.13 16.51
CA CYS A 20 -4.20 -7.88 17.17
C CYS A 20 -4.90 -6.86 16.25
N GLY A 21 -4.73 -7.00 14.92
CA GLY A 21 -5.29 -6.07 13.94
C GLY A 21 -4.43 -4.83 13.68
N THR A 22 -3.39 -4.57 14.46
CA THR A 22 -2.57 -3.35 14.35
C THR A 22 -2.04 -3.11 12.94
N CYS A 23 -1.59 -4.15 12.22
CA CYS A 23 -1.17 -4.02 10.82
C CYS A 23 -2.34 -3.67 9.89
N CYS A 24 -3.51 -4.27 10.09
CA CYS A 24 -4.72 -3.95 9.34
C CYS A 24 -5.18 -2.51 9.56
N GLU A 25 -5.08 -1.99 10.78
CA GLU A 25 -5.48 -0.62 11.12
C GLU A 25 -4.47 0.40 10.55
N LYS A 26 -3.18 0.05 10.50
CA LYS A 26 -2.09 0.92 10.01
C LYS A 26 -2.08 1.08 8.48
N TRP A 27 -2.46 0.05 7.72
CA TRP A 27 -2.36 0.06 6.26
C TRP A 27 -3.57 0.74 5.61
N SER A 28 -3.41 2.00 5.19
CA SER A 28 -4.40 2.71 4.37
C SER A 28 -4.54 2.11 2.96
N GLU A 29 -3.45 1.57 2.43
CA GLU A 29 -3.39 0.87 1.14
C GLU A 29 -2.59 -0.41 1.32
N VAL A 30 -3.14 -1.54 0.88
CA VAL A 30 -2.46 -2.85 0.94
C VAL A 30 -1.96 -3.21 -0.46
N PRO A 31 -0.64 -3.32 -0.69
CA PRO A 31 -0.09 -3.73 -1.98
C PRO A 31 -0.52 -5.15 -2.35
N ILE A 32 -0.97 -5.31 -3.59
CA ILE A 32 -1.40 -6.58 -4.19
C ILE A 32 -0.51 -6.93 -5.37
N TYR A 33 -0.21 -8.21 -5.51
CA TYR A 33 0.63 -8.76 -6.57
C TYR A 33 -0.14 -9.74 -7.45
N ILE A 34 0.38 -10.04 -8.64
CA ILE A 34 -0.28 -10.95 -9.61
C ILE A 34 -0.54 -12.32 -8.98
N GLU A 35 0.36 -12.80 -8.15
CA GLU A 35 0.28 -14.07 -7.44
C GLU A 35 -0.88 -14.12 -6.44
N ASP A 36 -1.30 -12.99 -5.86
CA ASP A 36 -2.47 -12.93 -4.98
C ASP A 36 -3.75 -13.27 -5.74
N PHE A 37 -3.88 -12.82 -6.99
CA PHE A 37 -5.03 -13.14 -7.84
C PHE A 37 -5.13 -14.64 -8.11
N GLN A 38 -4.00 -15.30 -8.38
CA GLN A 38 -4.00 -16.74 -8.65
C GLN A 38 -4.57 -17.52 -7.46
N LYS A 39 -4.14 -17.15 -6.25
CA LYS A 39 -4.64 -17.72 -5.00
C LYS A 39 -6.13 -17.44 -4.79
N TRP A 40 -6.54 -16.18 -4.91
CA TRP A 40 -7.93 -15.77 -4.69
C TRP A 40 -8.93 -16.30 -5.71
N ILE A 41 -8.49 -16.52 -6.94
CA ILE A 41 -9.29 -17.19 -7.96
C ILE A 41 -9.45 -18.67 -7.60
N ALA A 42 -8.38 -19.33 -7.15
CA ALA A 42 -8.40 -20.74 -6.82
C ALA A 42 -9.30 -21.07 -5.60
N ASP A 43 -9.33 -20.18 -4.60
CA ASP A 43 -10.11 -20.40 -3.36
C ASP A 43 -11.45 -19.64 -3.30
N GLY A 44 -11.76 -18.83 -4.32
CA GLY A 44 -13.01 -18.07 -4.42
C GLY A 44 -13.00 -16.73 -3.65
N THR A 45 -11.91 -16.37 -2.98
CA THR A 45 -11.78 -15.10 -2.24
C THR A 45 -11.87 -13.88 -3.16
N ILE A 46 -11.64 -14.04 -4.46
CA ILE A 46 -11.62 -12.95 -5.44
C ILE A 46 -12.88 -12.07 -5.38
N HIS A 47 -14.06 -12.67 -5.14
CA HIS A 47 -15.33 -11.94 -5.07
C HIS A 47 -15.44 -11.01 -3.86
N HIS A 48 -14.71 -11.30 -2.78
CA HIS A 48 -14.70 -10.48 -1.57
C HIS A 48 -13.73 -9.30 -1.66
N VAL A 49 -12.67 -9.43 -2.46
CA VAL A 49 -11.63 -8.40 -2.57
C VAL A 49 -11.86 -7.46 -3.75
N LEU A 50 -12.55 -7.92 -4.80
CA LEU A 50 -12.77 -7.17 -6.04
C LEU A 50 -13.34 -5.75 -5.84
N PRO A 51 -14.31 -5.49 -4.94
CA PRO A 51 -14.84 -4.15 -4.74
C PRO A 51 -13.82 -3.11 -4.24
N TYR A 52 -12.70 -3.58 -3.69
CA TYR A 52 -11.67 -2.74 -3.08
C TYR A 52 -10.37 -2.69 -3.90
N LEU A 53 -10.29 -3.47 -4.99
CA LEU A 53 -9.12 -3.51 -5.86
C LEU A 53 -9.09 -2.25 -6.73
N GLN A 54 -7.96 -1.56 -6.69
CA GLN A 54 -7.73 -0.34 -7.45
C GLN A 54 -6.34 -0.38 -8.10
N LEU A 55 -6.22 0.28 -9.24
CA LEU A 55 -4.92 0.62 -9.81
C LEU A 55 -4.52 1.98 -9.25
N HIS A 56 -3.34 2.03 -8.64
CA HIS A 56 -2.74 3.26 -8.15
C HIS A 56 -1.60 3.64 -9.11
N GLU A 57 -1.75 4.80 -9.74
CA GLU A 57 -0.74 5.37 -10.64
C GLU A 57 0.08 6.41 -9.89
N THR A 58 1.40 6.21 -9.90
CA THR A 58 2.36 7.20 -9.39
C THR A 58 3.21 7.71 -10.55
N PRO A 59 3.27 9.04 -10.78
CA PRO A 59 4.16 9.61 -11.79
C PRO A 59 5.63 9.21 -11.54
N PRO A 60 6.45 8.96 -12.59
CA PRO A 60 6.18 9.22 -13.99
C PRO A 60 5.53 8.08 -14.81
N ALA A 61 5.33 6.86 -14.26
CA ALA A 61 4.62 5.75 -14.93
C ALA A 61 4.48 4.49 -14.06
N TYR A 62 4.54 4.62 -12.73
CA TYR A 62 4.53 3.46 -11.85
C TYR A 62 3.09 3.04 -11.56
N VAL A 63 2.70 1.84 -11.96
CA VAL A 63 1.37 1.29 -11.70
C VAL A 63 1.47 0.26 -10.59
N ARG A 64 0.58 0.34 -9.60
CA ARG A 64 0.43 -0.64 -8.51
C ARG A 64 -0.99 -1.15 -8.48
N ILE A 65 -1.14 -2.40 -8.05
CA ILE A 65 -2.45 -2.91 -7.63
C ILE A 65 -2.50 -2.75 -6.12
N ILE A 66 -3.56 -2.14 -5.61
CA ILE A 66 -3.76 -1.94 -4.17
C ILE A 66 -5.17 -2.37 -3.78
N LEU A 67 -5.32 -2.78 -2.51
CA LEU A 67 -6.62 -2.76 -1.84
C LEU A 67 -6.76 -1.45 -1.08
N LYS A 68 -7.83 -0.72 -1.40
CA LYS A 68 -8.16 0.56 -0.76
C LYS A 68 -9.68 0.67 -0.60
N LYS A 69 -10.13 1.30 0.48
CA LYS A 69 -11.55 1.66 0.63
C LYS A 69 -11.95 2.69 -0.45
N PRO A 70 -13.14 2.58 -1.05
CA PRO A 70 -13.65 3.64 -1.93
C PRO A 70 -13.86 4.91 -1.11
N GLU A 71 -13.59 6.08 -1.71
CA GLU A 71 -13.71 7.37 -1.01
C GLU A 71 -15.15 7.73 -0.63
N THR A 72 -16.14 7.07 -1.25
CA THR A 72 -17.56 7.39 -1.12
C THR A 72 -18.30 6.59 -0.05
N THR A 73 -17.60 5.78 0.75
CA THR A 73 -18.27 4.97 1.77
C THR A 73 -18.49 5.79 3.04
N ASP A 74 -19.74 5.92 3.49
CA ASP A 74 -20.13 6.31 4.86
C ASP A 74 -19.70 5.24 5.88
N ASP A 75 -18.42 4.87 5.85
CA ASP A 75 -17.84 3.87 6.74
C ASP A 75 -17.53 4.57 8.07
N PRO A 76 -18.05 4.08 9.21
CA PRO A 76 -17.67 4.59 10.53
C PRO A 76 -16.17 4.46 10.81
N ASN A 77 -15.41 3.77 9.96
CA ASN A 77 -13.96 3.69 10.07
C ASN A 77 -13.23 4.25 8.83
N PRO A 78 -12.72 5.49 8.89
CA PRO A 78 -12.17 6.20 7.72
C PRO A 78 -10.76 5.74 7.32
N SER A 79 -10.12 4.85 8.07
CA SER A 79 -8.72 4.45 7.85
C SER A 79 -8.53 2.94 7.92
N GLY A 80 -7.44 2.47 7.30
CA GLY A 80 -6.96 1.08 7.36
C GLY A 80 -7.57 0.11 6.32
N CYS A 81 -7.25 -1.17 6.47
CA CYS A 81 -7.50 -2.22 5.49
C CYS A 81 -9.01 -2.45 5.25
N PRO A 82 -9.48 -2.51 4.00
CA PRO A 82 -10.90 -2.72 3.67
C PRO A 82 -11.43 -4.11 4.05
N LEU A 83 -10.54 -5.08 4.27
CA LEU A 83 -10.91 -6.47 4.59
C LEU A 83 -10.88 -6.75 6.10
N TYR A 84 -10.69 -5.73 6.92
CA TYR A 84 -10.66 -5.83 8.37
C TYR A 84 -12.00 -5.39 8.99
N ASP A 85 -12.61 -6.28 9.75
CA ASP A 85 -13.77 -5.97 10.58
C ASP A 85 -13.28 -5.35 11.89
N TYR A 86 -13.48 -4.05 12.04
CA TYR A 86 -13.05 -3.28 13.21
C TYR A 86 -13.91 -3.53 14.45
N SER A 87 -15.16 -3.94 14.27
CA SER A 87 -16.08 -4.21 15.38
C SER A 87 -15.68 -5.52 16.06
N ASN A 88 -15.41 -6.54 15.25
CA ASN A 88 -15.06 -7.87 15.75
C ASN A 88 -13.55 -8.11 15.85
N LYS A 89 -12.74 -7.18 15.34
CA LYS A 89 -11.27 -7.26 15.27
C LYS A 89 -10.76 -8.46 14.46
N ILE A 90 -11.42 -8.76 13.34
CA ILE A 90 -11.15 -9.96 12.51
C ILE A 90 -10.74 -9.56 11.08
N CYS A 91 -9.69 -10.20 10.54
CA CYS A 91 -9.39 -10.14 9.11
C CYS A 91 -10.26 -11.15 8.36
N ASN A 92 -11.13 -10.66 7.48
CA ASN A 92 -12.10 -11.49 6.73
C ASN A 92 -11.43 -12.45 5.73
N VAL A 93 -10.18 -12.18 5.38
CA VAL A 93 -9.37 -13.01 4.49
C VAL A 93 -8.17 -13.64 5.20
N TYR A 94 -8.22 -13.87 6.51
CA TYR A 94 -7.04 -14.34 7.27
C TYR A 94 -6.40 -15.63 6.69
N SER A 95 -7.20 -16.59 6.22
CA SER A 95 -6.69 -17.81 5.57
C SER A 95 -6.16 -17.56 4.15
N SER A 96 -6.67 -16.53 3.49
CA SER A 96 -6.29 -16.13 2.13
C SER A 96 -5.67 -14.73 2.08
N MET A 97 -4.85 -14.42 3.08
CA MET A 97 -4.22 -13.09 3.15
C MET A 97 -3.36 -12.84 1.91
N PRO A 98 -3.29 -11.57 1.46
CA PRO A 98 -2.29 -11.17 0.48
C PRO A 98 -0.88 -11.56 0.92
N ILE A 99 0.01 -11.82 -0.03
CA ILE A 99 1.42 -12.17 0.22
C ILE A 99 2.10 -11.08 1.06
N HIS A 100 1.77 -9.81 0.82
CA HIS A 100 2.24 -8.70 1.65
C HIS A 100 1.92 -8.91 3.14
N CYS A 101 0.65 -9.17 3.46
CA CYS A 101 0.19 -9.39 4.82
C CYS A 101 0.75 -10.70 5.42
N ALA A 102 0.95 -11.72 4.60
CA ALA A 102 1.41 -13.02 5.04
C ALA A 102 2.90 -13.04 5.41
N SER A 103 3.72 -12.19 4.77
CA SER A 103 5.15 -12.05 5.05
C SER A 103 5.46 -11.13 6.23
N TYR A 104 4.57 -10.17 6.54
CA TYR A 104 4.75 -9.23 7.64
C TYR A 104 5.00 -9.91 9.00
N PRO A 105 5.95 -9.43 9.82
CA PRO A 105 6.80 -8.24 9.63
C PRO A 105 8.17 -8.54 9.00
N LEU A 106 8.41 -9.77 8.54
CA LEU A 106 9.69 -10.16 7.96
C LEU A 106 9.70 -9.91 6.45
N ALA A 107 10.70 -9.19 5.96
CA ALA A 107 10.91 -8.95 4.54
C ALA A 107 12.28 -9.47 4.09
N TYR A 108 12.43 -9.59 2.78
CA TYR A 108 13.66 -9.98 2.11
C TYR A 108 13.92 -9.00 0.98
N ASN A 109 15.15 -8.49 0.86
CA ASN A 109 15.52 -7.48 -0.14
C ASN A 109 16.24 -8.07 -1.37
N GLY A 110 16.36 -9.40 -1.46
CA GLY A 110 17.17 -10.07 -2.48
C GLY A 110 18.48 -10.64 -1.94
N ASP A 111 18.93 -10.17 -0.77
CA ASP A 111 20.20 -10.55 -0.15
C ASP A 111 20.01 -10.97 1.32
N LYS A 112 19.43 -10.09 2.14
CA LYS A 112 19.20 -10.31 3.58
C LYS A 112 17.75 -10.17 4.01
N PHE A 113 17.44 -10.81 5.14
CA PHE A 113 16.16 -10.65 5.83
C PHE A 113 16.21 -9.46 6.79
N TYR A 114 15.11 -8.73 6.88
CA TYR A 114 14.98 -7.56 7.76
C TYR A 114 13.53 -7.39 8.24
N LEU A 115 13.34 -6.62 9.31
CA LEU A 115 12.02 -6.28 9.82
C LEU A 115 11.49 -5.01 9.17
N VAL A 116 10.28 -5.07 8.62
CA VAL A 116 9.57 -3.87 8.13
C VAL A 116 8.86 -3.12 9.26
N ASP A 117 8.71 -3.76 10.41
CA ASP A 117 8.05 -3.17 11.58
C ASP A 117 8.63 -3.78 12.86
N ASN A 118 9.49 -3.00 13.53
CA ASN A 118 10.15 -3.39 14.78
C ASN A 118 9.19 -3.38 15.98
N ASP A 119 8.05 -2.71 15.85
CA ASP A 119 7.04 -2.56 16.92
C ASP A 119 5.87 -3.54 16.74
N SER A 120 6.01 -4.53 15.84
CA SER A 120 4.97 -5.53 15.63
C SER A 120 4.69 -6.29 16.93
N PRO A 121 3.44 -6.29 17.44
CA PRO A 121 3.11 -6.90 18.75
C PRO A 121 3.42 -8.39 18.88
N GLY A 122 3.67 -9.08 17.76
CA GLY A 122 4.05 -10.49 17.74
C GLY A 122 5.56 -10.75 17.92
N LEU A 123 6.41 -9.71 17.84
CA LEU A 123 7.86 -9.85 17.95
C LEU A 123 8.29 -10.20 19.37
N GLY A 124 9.23 -11.15 19.49
CA GLY A 124 9.75 -11.63 20.77
C GLY A 124 8.76 -12.46 21.59
N ASN A 125 7.51 -12.61 21.13
CA ASN A 125 6.46 -13.31 21.86
C ASN A 125 6.41 -14.79 21.46
N GLY A 126 6.59 -15.67 22.45
CA GLY A 126 6.50 -17.13 22.29
C GLY A 126 7.80 -17.79 21.85
N THR A 127 7.68 -18.96 21.24
CA THR A 127 8.82 -19.74 20.73
C THR A 127 8.63 -20.01 19.25
N MET A 128 9.69 -19.83 18.44
CA MET A 128 9.71 -20.27 17.05
C MET A 128 10.50 -21.56 16.90
N THR A 129 9.92 -22.54 16.20
CA THR A 129 10.63 -23.73 15.73
C THR A 129 11.39 -23.40 14.44
N ALA A 130 12.41 -24.19 14.10
CA ALA A 130 13.14 -24.04 12.84
C ALA A 130 12.20 -24.09 11.62
N GLU A 131 11.19 -24.95 11.64
CA GLU A 131 10.17 -25.05 10.59
C GLU A 131 9.34 -23.76 10.47
N THR A 132 8.90 -23.18 11.59
CA THR A 132 8.13 -21.91 11.55
C THR A 132 8.98 -20.74 11.07
N LEU A 133 10.27 -20.72 11.41
CA LEU A 133 11.21 -19.72 10.93
C LEU A 133 11.42 -19.85 9.42
N GLU A 134 11.64 -21.07 8.93
CA GLU A 134 11.84 -21.29 7.49
C GLU A 134 10.60 -20.91 6.68
N ARG A 135 9.41 -21.24 7.17
CA ARG A 135 8.16 -20.80 6.53
C ARG A 135 8.01 -19.29 6.50
N ALA A 136 8.46 -18.57 7.52
CA ALA A 136 8.45 -17.11 7.51
C ALA A 136 9.43 -16.55 6.47
N ARG A 137 10.62 -17.15 6.35
CA ARG A 137 11.61 -16.80 5.32
C ARG A 137 11.12 -17.08 3.92
N GLU A 138 10.48 -18.23 3.70
CA GLU A 138 9.85 -18.60 2.43
C GLU A 138 8.84 -17.53 2.00
N LYS A 139 7.91 -17.13 2.87
CA LYS A 139 6.95 -16.07 2.57
C LYS A 139 7.58 -14.72 2.26
N ALA A 140 8.66 -14.36 2.96
CA ALA A 140 9.40 -13.12 2.68
C ALA A 140 10.08 -13.16 1.30
N ARG A 141 10.63 -14.32 0.90
CA ARG A 141 11.18 -14.53 -0.45
C ARG A 141 10.09 -14.54 -1.52
N GLU A 142 8.95 -15.18 -1.25
CA GLU A 142 7.77 -15.15 -2.12
C GLU A 142 7.29 -13.72 -2.34
N HIS A 143 7.21 -12.92 -1.28
CA HIS A 143 6.87 -11.50 -1.36
C HIS A 143 7.83 -10.72 -2.26
N PHE A 144 9.15 -10.87 -2.05
CA PHE A 144 10.16 -10.23 -2.90
C PHE A 144 10.01 -10.62 -4.38
N THR A 145 9.76 -11.89 -4.64
CA THR A 145 9.57 -12.43 -5.99
C THR A 145 8.30 -11.87 -6.63
N ALA A 146 7.19 -11.85 -5.89
CA ALA A 146 5.90 -11.34 -6.34
C ALA A 146 5.94 -9.84 -6.66
N VAL A 147 6.63 -9.05 -5.83
CA VAL A 147 6.93 -7.64 -6.10
C VAL A 147 7.69 -7.52 -7.42
N SER A 148 8.80 -8.25 -7.56
CA SER A 148 9.67 -8.17 -8.74
C SER A 148 8.92 -8.54 -10.03
N ASN A 149 8.17 -9.64 -10.01
CA ASN A 149 7.37 -10.11 -11.14
C ASN A 149 6.28 -9.11 -11.51
N THR A 150 5.52 -8.63 -10.53
CA THR A 150 4.43 -7.69 -10.74
C THR A 150 4.97 -6.37 -11.29
N SER A 151 6.02 -5.81 -10.70
CA SER A 151 6.62 -4.56 -11.16
C SER A 151 7.20 -4.64 -12.58
N ALA A 152 7.68 -5.82 -12.99
CA ALA A 152 8.18 -6.03 -14.35
C ALA A 152 7.07 -6.13 -15.41
N ILE A 153 5.93 -6.74 -15.07
CA ILE A 153 4.89 -7.11 -16.04
C ILE A 153 3.72 -6.12 -16.06
N LEU A 154 3.33 -5.58 -14.89
CA LEU A 154 2.12 -4.78 -14.73
C LEU A 154 2.09 -3.53 -15.62
N PRO A 155 3.18 -2.73 -15.75
CA PRO A 155 3.15 -1.57 -16.65
C PRO A 155 2.87 -1.96 -18.11
N LEU A 156 3.42 -3.08 -18.58
CA LEU A 156 3.20 -3.57 -19.93
C LEU A 156 1.73 -3.99 -20.13
N LEU A 157 1.16 -4.75 -19.20
CA LEU A 157 -0.25 -5.12 -19.25
C LEU A 157 -1.15 -3.89 -19.22
N TYR A 158 -0.84 -2.91 -18.36
CA TYR A 158 -1.61 -1.68 -18.23
C TYR A 158 -1.64 -0.89 -19.55
N THR A 159 -0.47 -0.69 -20.18
CA THR A 159 -0.39 0.00 -21.48
C THR A 159 -1.16 -0.71 -22.59
N MET A 160 -1.14 -2.05 -22.62
CA MET A 160 -1.91 -2.84 -23.58
C MET A 160 -3.42 -2.68 -23.39
N ILE A 161 -3.88 -2.67 -22.13
CA ILE A 161 -5.30 -2.48 -21.80
C ILE A 161 -5.76 -1.08 -22.21
N ILE A 162 -5.01 -0.03 -21.86
CA ILE A 162 -5.35 1.35 -22.28
C ILE A 162 -5.37 1.46 -23.80
N ALA A 163 -4.38 0.91 -24.50
CA ALA A 163 -4.32 0.99 -25.96
C ALA A 163 -5.57 0.35 -26.61
N GLU A 164 -6.04 -0.78 -26.10
CA GLU A 164 -7.26 -1.43 -26.59
C GLU A 164 -8.52 -0.63 -26.25
N ILE A 165 -8.60 -0.03 -25.06
CA ILE A 165 -9.70 0.87 -24.68
C ILE A 165 -9.76 2.08 -25.62
N MET A 166 -8.62 2.72 -25.88
CA MET A 166 -8.53 3.87 -26.79
C MET A 166 -8.92 3.49 -28.21
N LYS A 167 -8.46 2.31 -28.69
CA LYS A 167 -8.83 1.80 -30.01
C LYS A 167 -10.34 1.56 -30.12
N LYS A 168 -10.95 0.88 -29.15
CA LYS A 168 -12.40 0.65 -29.12
C LYS A 168 -13.20 1.96 -29.01
N SER A 169 -12.70 2.93 -28.26
CA SER A 169 -13.29 4.27 -28.17
C SER A 169 -13.28 4.96 -29.54
N GLN A 170 -12.16 4.93 -30.26
CA GLN A 170 -12.05 5.50 -31.61
C GLN A 170 -12.95 4.78 -32.63
N GLU A 171 -13.00 3.44 -32.59
CA GLU A 171 -13.88 2.64 -33.45
C GLU A 171 -15.36 2.95 -33.19
N ALA A 172 -15.76 3.06 -31.92
CA ALA A 172 -17.11 3.43 -31.54
C ALA A 172 -17.48 4.82 -32.09
N MET A 173 -16.60 5.82 -31.91
CA MET A 173 -16.81 7.19 -32.42
C MET A 173 -16.89 7.23 -33.96
N ALA A 174 -16.07 6.44 -34.65
CA ALA A 174 -16.09 6.34 -36.11
C ALA A 174 -17.32 5.62 -36.66
N SER A 175 -17.97 4.77 -35.84
CA SER A 175 -19.18 4.02 -36.23
C SER A 175 -20.49 4.80 -36.00
N LEU A 176 -20.42 5.98 -35.37
CA LEU A 176 -21.57 6.85 -35.18
C LEU A 176 -22.04 7.44 -36.51
N SER A 177 -23.36 7.61 -36.64
CA SER A 177 -23.93 8.29 -37.80
C SER A 177 -23.58 9.79 -37.79
N GLU A 178 -23.65 10.46 -38.94
CA GLU A 178 -23.40 11.91 -39.02
C GLU A 178 -24.39 12.73 -38.15
N GLU A 179 -25.58 12.18 -37.86
CA GLU A 179 -26.58 12.79 -36.97
C GLU A 179 -26.16 12.65 -35.50
N ASP A 180 -25.70 11.46 -35.09
CA ASP A 180 -25.23 11.20 -33.72
C ASP A 180 -23.93 11.95 -33.41
N GLN A 181 -23.03 12.08 -34.39
CA GLN A 181 -21.80 12.87 -34.26
C GLN A 181 -22.11 14.35 -34.03
N LYS A 182 -23.06 14.92 -34.78
CA LYS A 182 -23.48 16.32 -34.59
C LYS A 182 -24.13 16.56 -33.24
N GLN A 183 -24.95 15.61 -32.76
CA GLN A 183 -25.55 15.71 -31.44
C GLN A 183 -24.50 15.64 -30.31
N LEU A 184 -23.49 14.77 -30.46
CA LEU A 184 -22.35 14.69 -29.53
C LEU A 184 -21.52 15.98 -29.54
N ASP A 185 -21.19 16.50 -30.73
CA ASP A 185 -20.43 17.74 -30.88
C ASP A 185 -21.19 18.93 -30.27
N GLU A 186 -22.51 19.03 -30.49
CA GLU A 186 -23.35 20.09 -29.92
C GLU A 186 -23.42 20.03 -28.38
N LEU A 187 -23.48 18.83 -27.81
CA LEU A 187 -23.47 18.64 -26.35
C LEU A 187 -22.10 18.99 -25.74
N LEU A 188 -21.00 18.58 -26.39
CA LEU A 188 -19.64 18.87 -25.93
C LEU A 188 -19.28 20.36 -26.05
N SER A 189 -19.78 21.06 -27.07
CA SER A 189 -19.60 22.51 -27.19
C SER A 189 -20.38 23.27 -26.11
N LYS A 190 -21.64 22.87 -25.85
CA LYS A 190 -22.46 23.50 -24.81
C LYS A 190 -21.85 23.32 -23.41
N SER A 191 -21.30 22.15 -23.10
CA SER A 191 -20.67 21.91 -21.79
C SER A 191 -19.37 22.71 -21.57
N LYS A 192 -18.68 23.14 -22.63
CA LYS A 192 -17.49 24.01 -22.52
C LYS A 192 -17.86 25.47 -22.31
N ASP A 193 -18.96 25.93 -22.90
CA ASP A 193 -19.42 27.31 -22.77
C ASP A 193 -20.01 27.58 -21.38
N ASP A 194 -20.53 26.56 -20.68
CA ASP A 194 -21.08 26.70 -19.32
C ASP A 194 -19.99 26.78 -18.22
N GLU A 195 -18.78 26.29 -18.46
CA GLU A 195 -17.64 26.40 -17.51
C GLU A 195 -16.93 27.77 -17.55
N GLU A 196 -17.17 28.61 -18.56
CA GLU A 196 -16.55 29.94 -18.68
C GLU A 196 -17.40 31.08 -18.04
N THR A 197 -18.55 30.77 -17.42
CA THR A 197 -19.48 31.79 -16.87
C THR A 197 -19.66 31.85 -15.34
N GLU A 198 -18.91 31.08 -14.55
CA GLU A 198 -18.93 31.19 -13.07
C GLU A 198 -17.61 31.73 -12.49
N GLY A 199 -17.06 32.78 -13.10
CA GLY A 199 -15.80 33.39 -12.69
C GLY A 199 -15.82 34.92 -12.75
N ASP A 200 -16.88 35.57 -12.28
CA ASP A 200 -16.87 37.00 -11.92
C ASP A 200 -18.17 37.38 -11.18
N GLU A 201 -18.22 37.18 -9.87
CA GLU A 201 -19.05 38.01 -9.01
C GLU A 201 -18.21 38.59 -7.86
N GLU A 202 -18.01 39.91 -7.98
CA GLU A 202 -17.49 40.84 -6.98
C GLU A 202 -18.08 40.59 -5.59
N ILE A 203 -17.23 40.16 -4.64
CA ILE A 203 -17.54 40.29 -3.22
C ILE A 203 -17.39 41.77 -2.86
N LYS A 204 -18.52 42.45 -2.71
CA LYS A 204 -18.63 43.78 -2.11
C LYS A 204 -18.18 43.74 -0.65
N GLU A 205 -17.18 44.56 -0.35
CA GLU A 205 -16.85 45.06 0.98
C GLU A 205 -18.09 45.60 1.69
N GLU A 206 -18.46 44.98 2.81
CA GLU A 206 -19.15 45.68 3.90
C GLU A 206 -18.32 45.48 5.17
N THR A 207 -17.61 46.54 5.57
CA THR A 207 -16.99 46.71 6.89
C THR A 207 -18.06 46.88 7.98
N PRO A 208 -17.89 46.22 9.13
CA PRO A 208 -18.35 46.74 10.42
C PRO A 208 -17.18 46.97 11.41
N PRO A 209 -17.43 47.69 12.52
CA PRO A 209 -16.48 48.63 13.10
C PRO A 209 -15.52 48.06 14.15
N GLU A 210 -14.54 48.92 14.40
CA GLU A 210 -13.40 48.93 15.32
C GLU A 210 -13.69 48.61 16.80
N GLU A 211 -12.58 48.30 17.52
CA GLU A 211 -12.36 48.14 18.97
C GLU A 211 -12.49 46.69 19.50
N THR A 212 -11.48 46.03 20.12
CA THR A 212 -10.39 46.50 21.00
C THR A 212 -9.25 45.47 21.11
N GLU A 213 -8.07 46.03 21.41
CA GLU A 213 -6.78 45.54 21.94
C GLU A 213 -6.66 44.13 22.53
N GLY A 214 -5.51 43.49 22.23
CA GLY A 214 -4.99 42.33 22.95
C GLY A 214 -3.77 41.72 22.27
N ASP A 215 -2.58 42.27 22.56
CA ASP A 215 -1.26 41.73 22.20
C ASP A 215 -1.09 40.27 22.67
N GLU A 216 -0.54 39.39 21.82
CA GLU A 216 0.43 38.37 22.27
C GLU A 216 1.23 37.77 21.11
N GLU A 217 2.52 37.59 21.38
CA GLU A 217 3.64 37.32 20.48
C GLU A 217 3.54 35.99 19.70
N ILE A 218 3.82 36.03 18.38
CA ILE A 218 4.15 34.85 17.60
C ILE A 218 5.66 34.61 17.71
N LYS A 219 6.06 33.53 18.37
CA LYS A 219 7.43 32.99 18.28
C LYS A 219 7.50 32.03 17.11
N GLU A 220 8.35 32.37 16.14
CA GLU A 220 8.91 31.43 15.17
C GLU A 220 9.69 30.34 15.91
N GLU A 221 9.34 29.07 15.70
CA GLU A 221 10.24 27.96 15.98
C GLU A 221 10.58 27.25 14.66
N THR A 222 11.86 27.37 14.32
CA THR A 222 12.62 26.62 13.32
C THR A 222 12.47 25.10 13.47
N PRO A 223 12.49 24.33 12.38
CA PRO A 223 12.51 22.88 12.45
C PRO A 223 13.92 22.37 12.83
N PRO A 224 14.05 21.40 13.75
CA PRO A 224 15.35 20.80 14.03
C PRO A 224 15.71 19.73 12.99
N GLU A 225 16.89 19.99 12.44
CA GLU A 225 17.98 19.11 12.01
C GLU A 225 17.85 17.58 12.21
N GLU A 226 18.34 16.92 11.17
CA GLU A 226 18.72 15.51 11.00
C GLU A 226 19.32 14.86 12.25
N THR A 227 18.90 13.62 12.54
CA THR A 227 19.77 12.65 13.25
C THR A 227 19.52 11.21 12.75
N GLU A 228 20.65 10.61 12.39
CA GLU A 228 21.07 9.23 12.67
C GLU A 228 20.50 8.10 11.81
N GLU A 229 21.28 7.78 10.76
CA GLU A 229 21.37 6.49 10.11
C GLU A 229 21.85 5.42 11.12
N ASP A 230 20.95 4.56 11.58
CA ASP A 230 21.31 3.35 12.32
C ASP A 230 21.61 2.21 11.33
N GLU A 231 22.91 2.00 11.05
CA GLU A 231 23.47 0.79 10.46
C GLU A 231 23.13 -0.44 11.31
N TRP A 232 22.45 -1.44 10.74
CA TRP A 232 22.39 -2.78 11.32
C TRP A 232 23.18 -3.78 10.45
N GLU A 233 24.21 -4.31 11.11
CA GLU A 233 25.15 -5.35 10.68
C GLU A 233 24.48 -6.68 10.32
N ASP A 234 25.24 -7.46 9.56
CA ASP A 234 24.86 -8.68 8.84
C ASP A 234 24.37 -9.82 9.74
N ILE A 235 23.34 -10.53 9.27
CA ILE A 235 22.93 -11.81 9.83
C ILE A 235 23.67 -12.89 9.03
N GLU A 236 24.77 -13.41 9.57
CA GLU A 236 25.53 -14.50 8.96
C GLU A 236 24.73 -15.81 8.91
N GLU A 237 24.87 -16.52 7.79
CA GLU A 237 24.34 -17.86 7.56
C GLU A 237 25.23 -18.90 8.26
N ASP A 238 24.74 -19.52 9.33
CA ASP A 238 25.39 -20.72 9.87
C ASP A 238 25.22 -21.90 8.89
N LYS A 239 26.31 -22.23 8.19
CA LYS A 239 26.49 -23.52 7.51
C LYS A 239 26.93 -24.55 8.54
N ASP A 240 26.00 -25.39 8.97
CA ASP A 240 26.34 -26.58 9.74
C ASP A 240 27.05 -27.61 8.83
N GLU A 241 28.34 -27.80 9.08
CA GLU A 241 29.14 -28.92 8.57
C GLU A 241 28.64 -30.24 9.18
N GLU A 242 28.25 -31.17 8.30
CA GLU A 242 28.07 -32.59 8.61
C GLU A 242 29.36 -33.16 9.24
N LYS A 243 29.26 -33.65 10.47
CA LYS A 243 30.19 -34.66 10.99
C LYS A 243 29.55 -36.03 10.88
N GLU A 244 30.01 -36.79 9.89
CA GLU A 244 29.89 -38.25 9.85
C GLU A 244 30.69 -38.87 11.02
N GLU A 245 30.03 -39.75 11.77
CA GLU A 245 30.65 -40.90 12.47
C GLU A 245 29.84 -42.17 12.14
#